data_AF-A0A3Q7JD92-F1
#
_entry.id   AF-A0A3Q7JD92-F1
#
_cell.length_a   1.000
_cell.length_b   1.000
_cell.length_c   1.000
_cell.angle_alpha   90.00
_cell.angle_beta   90.00
_cell.angle_gamma   90.00
#
_symmetry.space_group_name_H-M   'P 1'
#
loop_
_entity.id
_entity.type
_entity.pdbx_description
1 polymer ?
#
loop_
_entity_poly.entity_id
_entity_poly.type
_entity_poly.pdbx_seq_one_letter_code
_entity_poly.pdbx_strand_id
1 'polypeptide(L)'
;MILCKQNDSFEVYALVPGLLLEEVRVQSDPVGRLVITGQPNQLDNFWGVTAFKKVVTLPARIDQLRAIAGFTLHGCLHVHVPFAQKNI
;
A
#
# COMPACT_ATOMS: atom_id res chain seq x y z
N MET A 1 0.20 1.05 10.69
CA MET A 1 -0.53 0.55 9.52
C MET A 1 -1.93 0.18 9.97
N ILE A 2 -2.95 0.64 9.26
CA ILE A 2 -4.36 0.43 9.58
C ILE A 2 -5.01 -0.20 8.35
N LEU A 3 -5.85 -1.20 8.56
CA LEU A 3 -6.66 -1.85 7.53
C LEU A 3 -8.13 -1.65 7.91
N CYS A 4 -8.88 -0.96 7.06
CA CYS A 4 -10.31 -0.77 7.21
C CYS A 4 -11.04 -1.54 6.10
N LYS A 5 -12.19 -2.13 6.43
CA LYS A 5 -13.08 -2.76 5.46
C LYS A 5 -14.25 -1.80 5.19
N GLN A 6 -14.52 -1.50 3.93
CA GLN A 6 -15.71 -0.80 3.47
C GLN A 6 -16.68 -1.77 2.77
N ASN A 7 -17.79 -1.24 2.24
CA ASN A 7 -18.83 -2.05 1.61
C ASN A 7 -18.33 -2.86 0.40
N ASP A 8 -17.40 -2.31 -0.40
CA ASP A 8 -16.91 -2.95 -1.62
C ASP A 8 -15.37 -3.07 -1.72
N SER A 9 -14.65 -2.65 -0.68
CA SER A 9 -13.21 -2.43 -0.75
C SER A 9 -12.52 -2.54 0.61
N PHE A 10 -11.21 -2.70 0.57
CA PHE A 10 -10.31 -2.50 1.70
C PHE A 10 -9.58 -1.17 1.55
N GLU A 11 -9.43 -0.45 2.65
CA GLU A 11 -8.61 0.75 2.76
C GLU A 11 -7.40 0.45 3.64
N VAL A 12 -6.20 0.58 3.08
CA VAL A 12 -4.94 0.40 3.80
C VAL A 12 -4.28 1.76 3.98
N TYR A 13 -3.97 2.10 5.23
CA TYR A 13 -3.23 3.31 5.58
C TYR A 13 -1.89 2.93 6.22
N ALA A 14 -0.80 3.50 5.71
CA ALA A 14 0.54 3.28 6.23
C ALA A 14 1.29 4.61 6.34
N LEU A 15 1.93 4.84 7.48
CA LEU A 15 2.89 5.94 7.62
C LEU A 15 4.22 5.49 7.03
N VAL A 16 4.70 6.26 6.07
CA VAL A 16 5.98 6.11 5.36
C VAL A 16 6.66 7.49 5.30
N PRO A 17 7.00 8.06 6.47
CA PRO A 17 7.69 9.35 6.52
C PRO A 17 9.12 9.22 5.97
N GLY A 18 9.65 10.32 5.46
CA GLY A 18 11.04 10.40 4.99
C GLY A 18 11.32 9.70 3.65
N LEU A 19 10.30 9.15 2.99
CA LEU A 19 10.39 8.61 1.62
C LEU A 19 9.56 9.44 0.65
N LEU A 20 10.09 9.62 -0.55
CA LEU A 20 9.38 10.18 -1.69
C LEU A 20 8.39 9.17 -2.28
N LEU A 21 7.38 9.66 -3.00
CA LEU A 21 6.42 8.83 -3.73
C LEU A 21 7.11 7.80 -4.64
N GLU A 22 8.16 8.24 -5.34
CA GLU A 22 8.95 7.41 -6.25
C GLU A 22 9.86 6.39 -5.56
N GLU A 23 10.04 6.48 -4.25
CA GLU A 23 10.82 5.53 -3.44
C GLU A 23 9.93 4.44 -2.82
N VAL A 24 8.61 4.57 -2.98
CA VAL A 24 7.64 3.58 -2.50
C VAL A 24 6.99 2.85 -3.67
N ARG A 25 6.83 1.54 -3.53
CA ARG A 25 6.10 0.70 -4.46
C ARG A 25 5.01 -0.06 -3.73
N VAL A 26 3.88 -0.20 -4.40
CA VAL A 26 2.73 -0.98 -3.94
C VAL A 26 2.45 -2.02 -5.01
N GLN A 27 2.39 -3.28 -4.61
CA GLN A 27 2.03 -4.41 -5.46
C GLN A 27 0.87 -5.15 -4.81
N SER A 28 -0.12 -5.53 -5.60
CA SER A 28 -1.28 -6.30 -5.17
C SER A 28 -1.29 -7.67 -5.86
N ASP A 29 -1.92 -8.65 -5.21
CA ASP A 29 -2.17 -9.99 -5.74
C ASP A 29 -3.66 -10.34 -5.58
N PRO A 30 -4.31 -10.99 -6.57
CA PRO A 30 -5.75 -11.26 -6.54
C PRO A 30 -6.20 -12.12 -5.36
N VAL A 31 -5.30 -12.89 -4.73
CA VAL A 31 -5.60 -13.71 -3.56
C VAL A 31 -5.78 -12.90 -2.27
N GLY A 32 -5.65 -11.57 -2.34
CA GLY A 32 -5.78 -10.69 -1.18
C GLY A 32 -4.43 -10.42 -0.51
N ARG A 33 -3.37 -10.18 -1.29
CA ARG A 33 -2.07 -9.79 -0.74
C ARG A 33 -1.67 -8.41 -1.26
N LEU A 34 -1.21 -7.56 -0.36
CA LEU A 34 -0.61 -6.27 -0.70
C LEU A 34 0.83 -6.25 -0.20
N VAL A 35 1.77 -5.84 -1.05
CA VAL A 35 3.18 -5.68 -0.72
C VAL A 35 3.53 -4.21 -0.88
N ILE A 36 3.99 -3.59 0.20
CA ILE A 36 4.46 -2.21 0.23
C ILE A 36 5.96 -2.26 0.47
N THR A 37 6.75 -1.72 -0.45
CA THR A 37 8.20 -1.62 -0.30
C THR A 37 8.62 -0.16 -0.34
N GLY A 38 9.47 0.25 0.59
CA GLY A 38 10.15 1.54 0.54
C GLY A 38 11.64 1.30 0.36
N GLN A 39 12.24 1.98 -0.61
CA GLN A 39 13.66 1.92 -0.90
C GLN A 39 14.17 3.35 -1.09
N PRO A 40 14.87 3.92 -0.08
CA PRO A 40 15.54 5.19 -0.25
C PRO A 40 16.56 5.11 -1.41
N ASN A 41 16.59 6.13 -2.25
CA ASN A 41 17.60 6.33 -3.28
C ASN A 41 18.97 6.64 -2.66
N GLN A 42 18.97 7.39 -1.55
CA GLN A 42 20.17 7.69 -0.77
C GLN A 42 20.18 6.88 0.53
N LEU A 43 21.23 6.06 0.70
CA LEU A 43 21.46 5.24 1.90
C LEU A 43 21.64 6.09 3.16
N ASP A 44 22.21 7.29 3.03
CA ASP A 44 22.37 8.28 4.10
C ASP A 44 21.33 9.40 3.95
N ASN A 45 20.04 9.03 3.89
CA ASN A 45 18.99 10.05 3.87
C ASN A 45 18.94 10.76 5.23
N PHE A 46 18.61 12.06 5.19
CA PHE A 46 18.55 12.93 6.37
C PHE A 46 17.56 12.48 7.46
N TRP A 47 16.67 11.53 7.15
CA TRP A 47 15.67 10.99 8.06
C TRP A 47 16.09 9.64 8.68
N GLY A 48 17.24 9.07 8.30
CA GLY A 48 17.71 7.77 8.76
C GLY A 48 16.84 6.59 8.33
N VAL A 49 16.02 6.74 7.28
CA VAL A 49 15.09 5.69 6.83
C VAL A 49 15.86 4.57 6.14
N THR A 50 15.63 3.32 6.54
CA THR A 50 16.17 2.14 5.86
C THR A 50 15.16 1.52 4.93
N ALA A 51 15.63 0.73 3.96
CA ALA A 51 14.76 -0.06 3.10
C ALA A 51 13.84 -0.99 3.92
N PHE A 52 12.60 -1.15 3.47
CA PHE A 52 11.64 -2.06 4.11
C PHE A 52 10.73 -2.75 3.11
N LYS A 53 10.18 -3.89 3.54
CA LYS A 53 9.12 -4.62 2.84
C LYS A 53 8.04 -5.01 3.83
N LYS A 54 6.83 -4.52 3.62
CA LYS A 54 5.65 -4.85 4.41
C LYS A 54 4.67 -5.64 3.57
N VAL A 55 4.29 -6.81 4.06
CA VAL A 55 3.21 -7.63 3.48
C VAL A 55 1.96 -7.43 4.32
N VAL A 56 0.83 -7.18 3.65
CA VAL A 56 -0.50 -7.09 4.24
C VAL A 56 -1.35 -8.18 3.63
N THR A 57 -1.94 -9.01 4.48
CA THR A 57 -2.90 -10.03 4.06
C THR A 57 -4.30 -9.46 4.24
N LEU A 58 -5.04 -9.39 3.14
CA LEU A 58 -6.43 -8.96 3.08
C LEU A 58 -7.34 -10.19 3.23
N PRO A 59 -8.44 -10.09 3.99
CA PRO A 59 -9.28 -11.25 4.32
C PRO A 59 -10.19 -11.72 3.17
N ALA A 60 -10.02 -11.21 1.95
CA ALA A 60 -10.79 -11.60 0.77
C ALA A 60 -10.01 -11.36 -0.54
N ARG A 61 -10.50 -11.96 -1.63
CA ARG A 61 -9.99 -11.70 -2.99
C ARG A 61 -10.29 -10.26 -3.42
N ILE A 62 -9.39 -9.72 -4.22
CA ILE A 62 -9.41 -8.31 -4.63
C ILE A 62 -9.34 -8.16 -6.14
N ASP A 63 -9.83 -7.04 -6.66
CA ASP A 63 -9.55 -6.60 -8.01
C ASP A 63 -8.26 -5.76 -8.01
N GLN A 64 -7.14 -6.43 -8.29
CA GLN A 64 -5.82 -5.80 -8.32
C GLN A 64 -5.68 -4.73 -9.41
N LEU A 65 -6.42 -4.83 -10.52
CA LEU A 65 -6.31 -3.91 -11.64
C LEU A 65 -6.98 -2.56 -11.34
N ARG A 66 -7.91 -2.56 -10.38
CA ARG A 66 -8.61 -1.37 -9.90
C ARG A 66 -8.09 -0.86 -8.56
N ALA A 67 -7.03 -1.46 -8.03
CA ALA A 67 -6.37 -0.97 -6.83
C ALA A 67 -5.65 0.34 -7.13
N ILE A 68 -5.80 1.34 -6.25
CA ILE A 68 -5.21 2.67 -6.41
C ILE A 68 -4.42 2.98 -5.14
N ALA A 69 -3.20 3.50 -5.32
CA ALA A 69 -2.36 3.99 -4.23
C ALA A 69 -2.15 5.50 -4.38
N GLY A 70 -2.29 6.23 -3.27
CA GLY A 70 -2.07 7.68 -3.20
C GLY A 70 -1.28 8.05 -1.95
N PHE A 71 -0.48 9.10 -2.05
CA PHE A 71 0.25 9.68 -0.92
C PHE A 71 -0.39 10.98 -0.48
N THR A 72 -0.50 11.18 0.83
CA THR A 72 -0.78 12.49 1.40
C THR A 72 0.51 13.25 1.68
N LEU A 73 0.42 14.58 1.77
CA LEU A 73 1.56 15.47 2.05
C LEU A 73 2.31 15.17 3.36
N HIS A 74 1.74 14.36 4.26
CA HIS A 74 2.32 14.04 5.56
C HIS A 74 2.98 12.65 5.60
N GLY A 75 3.32 12.08 4.45
CA GLY A 75 3.95 10.76 4.37
C GLY A 75 2.98 9.62 4.74
N CYS A 76 1.68 9.83 4.57
CA CYS A 76 0.70 8.74 4.70
C CYS A 76 0.42 8.17 3.32
N LEU A 77 0.73 6.89 3.13
CA LEU A 77 0.28 6.08 2.02
C LEU A 77 -1.14 5.60 2.29
N HIS A 78 -2.03 5.85 1.35
CA HIS A 78 -3.39 5.32 1.29
C HIS A 78 -3.50 4.39 0.09
N VAL A 79 -4.00 3.17 0.30
CA VAL A 79 -4.27 2.20 -0.76
C VAL A 79 -5.72 1.77 -0.69
N HIS A 80 -6.47 2.13 -1.73
CA HIS A 80 -7.84 1.66 -1.96
C HIS A 80 -7.78 0.37 -2.79
N VAL A 81 -8.40 -0.70 -2.27
CA VAL A 81 -8.33 -2.03 -2.87
C VAL A 81 -9.75 -2.60 -3.02
N PRO A 82 -10.36 -2.55 -4.22
CA PRO A 82 -11.69 -3.09 -4.44
C PRO A 82 -11.74 -4.61 -4.26
N PHE A 83 -12.86 -5.15 -3.80
CA PHE A 83 -13.10 -6.59 -3.81
C PHE A 83 -13.20 -7.09 -5.26
N ALA A 84 -12.81 -8.34 -5.48
CA ALA A 84 -13.02 -8.98 -6.76
C ALA A 84 -14.53 -8.99 -7.07
N GLN A 85 -14.93 -8.45 -8.23
CA GLN A 85 -16.31 -8.54 -8.67
C GLN A 85 -16.69 -10.01 -8.86
N LYS A 86 -17.79 -10.45 -8.24
CA LYS A 86 -18.43 -11.69 -8.64
C LYS A 86 -19.07 -11.42 -10.00
N ASN A 87 -18.51 -11.96 -11.07
CA ASN A 87 -19.28 -12.11 -12.30
C ASN A 87 -20.50 -12.96 -11.93
N ILE A 88 -21.68 -12.36 -12.02
CA ILE A 88 -22.98 -13.03 -11.88
C ILE A 88 -23.26 -13.79 -13.17
#